data_AF-A0A2K3IWG0-F1
#
_entry.id   AF-A0A2K3IWG0-F1
#
_cell.length_a   1.000
_cell.length_b   1.000
_cell.length_c   1.000
_cell.angle_alpha   90.00
_cell.angle_beta   90.00
_cell.angle_gamma   90.00
#
_symmetry.space_group_name_H-M   'P 1'
#
loop_
_entity.id
_entity.type
_entity.pdbx_description
1 polymer ?
#
loop_
_entity_poly.entity_id
_entity_poly.type
_entity_poly.pdbx_seq_one_letter_code
_entity_poly.pdbx_strand_id
1 'polypeptide(L)'
;MQERENLLRIFKETRAAIDKGDIIKIKSLSDQTTNTASLTHDPDNIAVAVIVYSLSKILERENYRNYPGWSRFYNSYLKSIDNIISSLEKNDEAGFKKNLQLIRDAIDKISGKLKEYIQDVFRKASINKASKLYEHGISMEKTASLLGVSLFDLASYAGERGNYEGETPVNVKQRIKMAMDLFS
;
A
#
# COMPACT_ATOMS: atom_id res chain seq x y z
N MET A 1 9.75 -13.86 -13.49
CA MET A 1 9.44 -12.67 -12.67
C MET A 1 10.47 -11.57 -12.93
N GLN A 2 10.03 -10.34 -13.21
CA GLN A 2 10.93 -9.18 -13.35
C GLN A 2 11.38 -8.68 -11.97
N GLU A 3 12.54 -8.02 -11.89
CA GLU A 3 13.01 -7.34 -10.66
C GLU A 3 13.13 -8.24 -9.41
N ARG A 4 13.38 -9.55 -9.59
CA ARG A 4 13.46 -10.54 -8.49
C ARG A 4 14.37 -10.11 -7.35
N GLU A 5 15.57 -9.62 -7.69
CA GLU A 5 16.57 -9.23 -6.69
C GLU A 5 16.10 -8.03 -5.87
N ASN A 6 15.44 -7.08 -6.51
CA ASN A 6 14.82 -5.96 -5.83
C ASN A 6 13.67 -6.42 -4.93
N LEU A 7 12.80 -7.32 -5.40
CA LEU A 7 11.72 -7.90 -4.58
C LEU A 7 12.27 -8.64 -3.35
N LEU A 8 13.33 -9.44 -3.53
CA LEU A 8 14.00 -10.14 -2.43
C LEU A 8 14.55 -9.15 -1.40
N ARG A 9 15.21 -8.08 -1.86
CA ARG A 9 15.70 -7.00 -1.00
C ARG A 9 14.54 -6.33 -0.25
N ILE A 10 13.45 -5.96 -0.92
CA ILE A 10 12.27 -5.33 -0.31
C ILE A 10 11.69 -6.21 0.81
N PHE A 11 11.52 -7.51 0.58
CA PHE A 11 10.98 -8.40 1.61
C PHE A 11 11.95 -8.64 2.77
N LYS A 12 13.25 -8.78 2.52
CA LYS A 12 14.27 -8.90 3.58
C LYS A 12 14.32 -7.64 4.45
N GLU A 13 14.35 -6.45 3.84
CA GLU A 13 14.33 -5.19 4.57
C GLU A 13 12.99 -4.99 5.31
N THR A 14 11.88 -5.41 4.72
CA THR A 14 10.56 -5.37 5.38
C THR A 14 10.56 -6.26 6.62
N ARG A 15 11.07 -7.49 6.52
CA ARG A 15 11.14 -8.42 7.65
C ARG A 15 11.99 -7.85 8.79
N ALA A 16 13.17 -7.31 8.46
CA ALA A 16 14.05 -6.68 9.43
C ALA A 16 13.43 -5.41 10.06
N ALA A 17 12.68 -4.63 9.29
CA ALA A 17 11.98 -3.45 9.80
C ALA A 17 10.84 -3.82 10.75
N ILE A 18 10.11 -4.91 10.47
CA ILE A 18 9.10 -5.46 11.39
C ILE A 18 9.74 -5.81 12.74
N ASP A 19 10.87 -6.52 12.74
CA ASP A 19 11.55 -6.94 13.96
C ASP A 19 12.03 -5.74 14.81
N LYS A 20 12.34 -4.63 14.15
CA LYS A 20 12.74 -3.36 14.78
C LYS A 20 11.57 -2.43 15.12
N GLY A 21 10.34 -2.76 14.70
CA GLY A 21 9.18 -1.86 14.81
C GLY A 21 9.29 -0.60 13.94
N ASP A 22 10.11 -0.60 12.90
CA ASP A 22 10.35 0.57 12.03
C ASP A 22 9.28 0.67 10.94
N ILE A 23 8.12 1.18 11.33
CA ILE A 23 6.95 1.35 10.46
C ILE A 23 7.23 2.33 9.31
N ILE A 24 8.03 3.38 9.57
CA ILE A 24 8.40 4.39 8.57
C ILE A 24 9.18 3.72 7.43
N LYS A 25 10.12 2.84 7.78
CA LYS A 25 10.88 2.07 6.80
C LYS A 25 10.00 1.14 5.97
N ILE A 26 9.05 0.43 6.58
CA ILE A 26 8.11 -0.44 5.83
C ILE A 26 7.33 0.39 4.80
N LYS A 27 6.83 1.56 5.19
CA LYS A 27 6.12 2.46 4.28
C LYS A 27 7.03 2.93 3.12
N SER A 28 8.28 3.30 3.43
CA SER A 28 9.26 3.71 2.41
C SER A 28 9.57 2.59 1.41
N LEU A 29 9.70 1.33 1.86
CA LEU A 29 9.93 0.16 0.99
C LEU A 29 8.76 -0.08 0.04
N SER A 30 7.54 0.09 0.51
CA SER A 30 6.35 0.03 -0.34
C SER A 30 6.34 1.13 -1.40
N ASP A 31 6.75 2.35 -1.06
CA ASP A 31 6.82 3.47 -2.00
C ASP A 31 7.91 3.23 -3.06
N GLN A 32 9.08 2.72 -2.68
CA GLN A 32 10.11 2.28 -3.65
C GLN A 32 9.56 1.26 -4.64
N THR A 33 8.80 0.27 -4.16
CA THR A 33 8.19 -0.76 -5.01
C THR A 33 7.14 -0.17 -5.95
N THR A 34 6.45 0.90 -5.54
CA THR A 34 5.47 1.60 -6.39
C THR A 34 6.16 2.27 -7.57
N ASN A 35 7.33 2.87 -7.35
CA ASN A 35 8.14 3.46 -8.41
C ASN A 35 8.66 2.39 -9.39
N THR A 36 9.10 1.22 -8.89
CA THR A 36 9.48 0.10 -9.77
C THR A 36 8.28 -0.43 -10.56
N ALA A 37 7.11 -0.54 -9.91
CA ALA A 37 5.88 -0.98 -10.54
C ALA A 37 5.39 -0.01 -11.62
N SER A 38 5.58 1.30 -11.45
CA SER A 38 5.19 2.29 -12.46
C SER A 38 6.08 2.23 -13.71
N LEU A 39 7.32 1.76 -13.59
CA LEU A 39 8.23 1.60 -14.73
C LEU A 39 8.01 0.28 -15.47
N THR A 40 7.74 -0.80 -14.74
CA THR A 40 7.66 -2.16 -15.29
C THR A 40 6.23 -2.58 -15.65
N HIS A 41 5.22 -1.94 -15.05
CA HIS A 41 3.82 -2.34 -15.10
C HIS A 41 3.58 -3.81 -14.66
N ASP A 42 4.51 -4.36 -13.87
CA ASP A 42 4.48 -5.75 -13.44
C ASP A 42 3.45 -5.98 -12.32
N PRO A 43 2.44 -6.84 -12.52
CA PRO A 43 1.43 -7.14 -11.50
C PRO A 43 2.02 -7.66 -10.19
N ASP A 44 3.16 -8.37 -10.23
CA ASP A 44 3.82 -8.88 -9.03
C ASP A 44 4.37 -7.73 -8.18
N ASN A 45 5.09 -6.78 -8.79
CA ASN A 45 5.55 -5.56 -8.12
C ASN A 45 4.39 -4.72 -7.54
N ILE A 46 3.27 -4.61 -8.26
CA ILE A 46 2.07 -3.91 -7.79
C ILE A 46 1.48 -4.60 -6.55
N ALA A 47 1.34 -5.92 -6.59
CA ALA A 47 0.84 -6.69 -5.46
C ALA A 47 1.73 -6.53 -4.23
N VAL A 48 3.05 -6.56 -4.41
CA VAL A 48 4.03 -6.34 -3.34
C VAL A 48 3.90 -4.94 -2.75
N ALA A 49 3.79 -3.90 -3.58
CA ALA A 49 3.62 -2.53 -3.11
C ALA A 49 2.39 -2.39 -2.18
N VAL A 50 1.26 -2.99 -2.55
CA VAL A 50 0.03 -2.98 -1.73
C VAL A 50 0.20 -3.76 -0.44
N ILE A 51 0.77 -4.98 -0.50
CA ILE A 51 0.98 -5.84 0.67
C ILE A 51 1.86 -5.13 1.70
N VAL A 52 3.02 -4.61 1.27
CA VAL A 52 3.96 -3.92 2.16
C VAL A 52 3.34 -2.63 2.74
N TYR A 53 2.57 -1.87 1.95
CA TYR A 53 1.88 -0.67 2.48
C TYR A 53 0.78 -1.02 3.49
N SER A 54 -0.01 -2.05 3.18
CA SER A 54 -1.07 -2.52 4.07
C SER A 54 -0.50 -2.94 5.40
N LEU A 55 0.64 -3.65 5.40
CA LEU A 55 1.34 -4.03 6.61
C LEU A 55 1.76 -2.82 7.45
N SER A 56 2.34 -1.78 6.83
CA SER A 56 2.72 -0.57 7.59
C SER A 56 1.48 0.05 8.25
N LYS A 57 0.35 0.15 7.53
CA LYS A 57 -0.90 0.70 8.05
C LYS A 57 -1.57 -0.14 9.13
N ILE A 58 -1.44 -1.46 9.04
CA ILE A 58 -1.90 -2.39 10.08
C ILE A 58 -1.06 -2.20 11.35
N LEU A 59 0.27 -2.07 11.21
CA LEU A 59 1.18 -1.93 12.35
C LEU A 59 1.09 -0.56 13.04
N GLU A 60 0.75 0.51 12.29
CA GLU A 60 0.54 1.87 12.82
C GLU A 60 -0.54 1.95 13.91
N ARG A 61 -1.53 1.05 13.93
CA ARG A 61 -2.65 1.10 14.88
C ARG A 61 -2.63 -0.07 15.85
N GLU A 62 -2.28 0.20 17.09
CA GLU A 62 -2.11 -0.86 18.11
C GLU A 62 -3.44 -1.39 18.68
N ASN A 63 -4.51 -0.59 18.67
CA ASN A 63 -5.79 -0.95 19.30
C ASN A 63 -6.41 -2.24 18.76
N TYR A 64 -6.17 -2.56 17.49
CA TYR A 64 -6.70 -3.76 16.82
C TYR A 64 -5.98 -5.04 17.23
N ARG A 65 -4.79 -4.93 17.85
CA ARG A 65 -4.01 -6.08 18.32
C ARG A 65 -4.73 -6.87 19.42
N ASN A 66 -5.68 -6.22 20.10
CA ASN A 66 -6.51 -6.82 21.15
C ASN A 66 -7.71 -7.62 20.60
N TYR A 67 -7.99 -7.55 19.28
CA TYR A 67 -9.12 -8.27 18.71
C TYR A 67 -8.86 -9.78 18.56
N PRO A 68 -9.89 -10.63 18.76
CA PRO A 68 -9.79 -12.06 18.50
C PRO A 68 -9.29 -12.35 17.09
N GLY A 69 -8.34 -13.29 16.97
CA GLY A 69 -7.76 -13.67 15.68
C GLY A 69 -6.55 -12.84 15.25
N TRP A 70 -6.22 -11.72 15.92
CA TRP A 70 -5.05 -10.89 15.59
C TRP A 70 -3.75 -11.70 15.53
N SER A 71 -3.41 -12.40 16.62
CA SER A 71 -2.16 -13.17 16.69
C SER A 71 -2.06 -14.21 15.56
N ARG A 72 -3.17 -14.90 15.25
CA ARG A 72 -3.22 -15.89 14.17
C ARG A 72 -3.00 -15.24 12.80
N PHE A 73 -3.69 -14.13 12.54
CA PHE A 73 -3.54 -13.36 11.31
C PHE A 73 -2.10 -12.86 11.15
N TYR A 74 -1.57 -12.20 12.17
CA TYR A 74 -0.24 -11.62 12.16
C TYR A 74 0.84 -12.67 11.96
N ASN A 75 0.78 -13.79 12.70
CA ASN A 75 1.74 -14.89 12.53
C ASN A 75 1.64 -15.54 11.14
N SER A 76 0.43 -15.68 10.60
CA SER A 76 0.25 -16.17 9.23
C SER A 76 0.85 -15.22 8.20
N TYR A 77 0.70 -13.91 8.43
CA TYR A 77 1.26 -12.87 7.56
C TYR A 77 2.79 -12.92 7.56
N LEU A 78 3.41 -12.96 8.74
CA LEU A 78 4.87 -13.06 8.88
C LEU A 78 5.42 -14.34 8.26
N LYS A 79 4.75 -15.47 8.48
CA LYS A 79 5.13 -16.74 7.87
C LYS A 79 5.08 -16.67 6.34
N SER A 80 4.08 -16.00 5.77
CA SER A 80 4.03 -15.78 4.33
C SER A 80 5.18 -14.90 3.82
N ILE A 81 5.59 -13.87 4.57
CA ILE A 81 6.79 -13.07 4.24
C ILE A 81 8.04 -13.94 4.23
N ASP A 82 8.25 -14.75 5.27
CA ASP A 82 9.43 -15.63 5.36
C ASP A 82 9.46 -16.66 4.22
N ASN A 83 8.30 -17.20 3.86
CA ASN A 83 8.16 -18.10 2.71
C ASN A 83 8.40 -17.38 1.38
N ILE A 84 7.95 -16.13 1.22
CA ILE A 84 8.23 -15.31 0.04
C ILE A 84 9.73 -15.13 -0.13
N ILE A 85 10.44 -14.75 0.93
CA ILE A 85 11.91 -14.62 0.92
C ILE A 85 12.54 -15.94 0.47
N SER A 86 12.12 -17.05 1.08
CA SER A 86 12.63 -18.39 0.75
C SER A 86 12.37 -18.79 -0.71
N SER A 87 11.17 -18.50 -1.24
CA SER A 87 10.82 -18.78 -2.64
C SER A 87 11.64 -17.92 -3.61
N LEU A 88 11.85 -16.64 -3.30
CA LEU A 88 12.66 -15.73 -4.11
C LEU A 88 14.14 -16.15 -4.16
N GLU A 89 14.70 -16.62 -3.05
CA GLU A 89 16.06 -17.17 -2.98
C GLU A 89 16.21 -18.44 -3.81
N LYS A 90 15.18 -19.29 -3.84
CA LYS A 90 15.17 -20.57 -4.57
C LYS A 90 14.71 -20.46 -6.02
N ASN A 91 14.43 -19.26 -6.54
CA ASN A 91 13.82 -19.04 -7.85
C ASN A 91 12.46 -19.73 -8.04
N ASP A 92 11.70 -19.92 -6.96
CA ASP A 92 10.38 -20.56 -6.97
C ASP A 92 9.27 -19.51 -7.17
N GLU A 93 9.01 -19.15 -8.43
CA GLU A 93 7.97 -18.16 -8.78
C GLU A 93 6.56 -18.63 -8.38
N ALA A 94 6.28 -19.93 -8.47
CA ALA A 94 4.98 -20.48 -8.08
C ALA A 94 4.76 -20.35 -6.56
N GLY A 95 5.78 -20.68 -5.76
CA GLY A 95 5.75 -20.48 -4.31
C GLY A 95 5.63 -19.01 -3.93
N PHE A 96 6.31 -18.11 -4.64
CA PHE A 96 6.16 -16.66 -4.44
C PHE A 96 4.70 -16.22 -4.64
N LYS A 97 4.10 -16.52 -5.80
CA LYS A 97 2.71 -16.16 -6.12
C LYS A 97 1.71 -16.78 -5.14
N LYS A 98 1.93 -18.04 -4.77
CA LYS A 98 1.12 -18.73 -3.76
C LYS A 98 1.14 -18.02 -2.41
N ASN A 99 2.31 -17.56 -1.95
CA ASN A 99 2.38 -16.88 -0.65
C ASN A 99 1.80 -15.46 -0.68
N LEU A 100 1.86 -14.74 -1.80
CA LEU A 100 1.10 -13.50 -1.98
C LEU A 100 -0.42 -13.76 -1.86
N GLN A 101 -0.91 -14.85 -2.47
CA GLN A 101 -2.31 -15.24 -2.34
C GLN A 101 -2.66 -15.63 -0.90
N LEU A 102 -1.80 -16.37 -0.20
CA LEU A 102 -2.03 -16.73 1.20
C LEU A 102 -2.16 -15.52 2.12
N ILE A 103 -1.47 -14.41 1.83
CA ILE A 103 -1.65 -13.14 2.57
C ILE A 103 -3.06 -12.60 2.37
N ARG A 104 -3.57 -12.62 1.14
CA ARG A 104 -4.94 -12.18 0.83
C ARG A 104 -5.97 -13.10 1.50
N ASP A 105 -5.79 -14.41 1.38
CA ASP A 105 -6.69 -15.41 1.97
C ASP A 105 -6.71 -15.36 3.51
N ALA A 106 -5.63 -14.88 4.14
CA ALA A 106 -5.59 -14.71 5.60
C ALA A 106 -6.60 -13.66 6.08
N ILE A 107 -6.97 -12.70 5.22
CA ILE A 107 -7.99 -11.68 5.50
C ILE A 107 -9.39 -12.31 5.54
N ASP A 108 -9.63 -13.36 4.75
CA ASP A 108 -10.94 -14.02 4.75
C ASP A 108 -11.15 -14.93 5.96
N LYS A 109 -10.05 -15.35 6.61
CA LYS A 109 -10.05 -16.22 7.79
C LYS A 109 -10.27 -15.48 9.12
N ILE A 110 -10.16 -14.15 9.12
CA ILE A 110 -10.51 -13.31 10.29
C ILE A 110 -12.01 -12.96 10.24
N SER A 111 -12.57 -12.58 11.39
CA SER A 111 -13.99 -12.25 11.52
C SER A 111 -14.22 -11.01 12.38
N GLY A 112 -15.44 -10.45 12.31
CA GLY A 112 -15.87 -9.29 13.08
C GLY A 112 -15.07 -8.01 12.75
N LYS A 113 -14.91 -7.15 13.76
CA LYS A 113 -14.26 -5.82 13.63
C LYS A 113 -12.81 -5.89 13.11
N LEU A 114 -12.10 -7.00 13.36
CA LEU A 114 -10.76 -7.18 12.82
C LEU A 114 -10.80 -7.35 11.31
N LYS A 115 -11.74 -8.17 10.79
CA LYS A 115 -11.92 -8.37 9.35
C LYS A 115 -12.21 -7.05 8.65
N GLU A 116 -13.20 -6.32 9.15
CA GLU A 116 -13.60 -5.01 8.60
C GLU A 116 -12.43 -4.04 8.52
N TYR A 117 -11.64 -3.95 9.61
CA TYR A 117 -10.47 -3.08 9.65
C TYR A 117 -9.40 -3.49 8.63
N ILE A 118 -9.01 -4.77 8.61
CA ILE A 118 -7.95 -5.23 7.71
C ILE A 118 -8.40 -5.10 6.24
N GLN A 119 -9.65 -5.45 5.92
CA GLN A 119 -10.20 -5.27 4.57
C GLN A 119 -10.22 -3.80 4.15
N ASP A 120 -10.62 -2.89 5.03
CA ASP A 120 -10.60 -1.45 4.74
C ASP A 120 -9.17 -0.93 4.54
N VAL A 121 -8.19 -1.41 5.34
CA VAL A 121 -6.78 -1.06 5.15
C VAL A 121 -6.27 -1.53 3.79
N PHE A 122 -6.54 -2.78 3.40
CA PHE A 122 -6.14 -3.31 2.09
C PHE A 122 -6.80 -2.55 0.95
N ARG A 123 -8.10 -2.25 1.05
CA ARG A 123 -8.83 -1.46 0.03
C ARG A 123 -8.22 -0.07 -0.12
N LYS A 124 -7.99 0.64 0.99
CA LYS A 124 -7.35 1.96 0.99
C LYS A 124 -5.91 1.92 0.50
N ALA A 125 -5.17 0.84 0.79
CA ALA A 125 -3.84 0.62 0.27
C ALA A 125 -3.87 0.47 -1.26
N SER A 126 -4.78 -0.34 -1.80
CA SER A 126 -4.96 -0.47 -3.26
C SER A 126 -5.31 0.86 -3.91
N ILE A 127 -6.24 1.63 -3.35
CA ILE A 127 -6.62 2.96 -3.88
C ILE A 127 -5.43 3.93 -3.80
N ASN A 128 -4.68 3.94 -2.69
CA ASN A 128 -3.51 4.80 -2.54
C ASN A 128 -2.43 4.47 -3.57
N LYS A 129 -2.13 3.18 -3.77
CA LYS A 129 -1.14 2.76 -4.76
C LYS A 129 -1.62 2.98 -6.19
N ALA A 130 -2.92 2.86 -6.42
CA ALA A 130 -3.52 3.21 -7.70
C ALA A 130 -3.32 4.70 -8.00
N SER A 131 -3.63 5.59 -7.05
CA SER A 131 -3.39 7.03 -7.19
C SER A 131 -1.94 7.33 -7.57
N LYS A 132 -0.97 6.69 -6.89
CA LYS A 132 0.45 6.89 -7.18
C LYS A 132 0.85 6.40 -8.57
N LEU A 133 0.37 5.24 -9.00
CA LEU A 133 0.63 4.74 -10.35
C LEU A 133 0.06 5.66 -11.42
N TYR A 134 -1.13 6.23 -11.17
CA TYR A 134 -1.74 7.25 -12.02
C TYR A 134 -0.92 8.55 -12.04
N GLU A 135 -0.46 9.04 -10.88
CA GLU A 135 0.46 10.19 -10.76
C GLU A 135 1.76 9.96 -11.54
N HIS A 136 2.21 8.71 -11.69
CA HIS A 136 3.37 8.31 -12.50
C HIS A 136 3.06 8.10 -14.00
N GLY A 137 1.86 8.44 -14.46
CA GLY A 137 1.51 8.49 -15.88
C GLY A 137 0.85 7.22 -16.44
N ILE A 138 0.50 6.24 -15.61
CA ILE A 138 -0.33 5.10 -16.04
C ILE A 138 -1.79 5.57 -16.13
N SER A 139 -2.53 5.13 -17.16
CA SER A 139 -3.94 5.51 -17.27
C SER A 139 -4.77 5.06 -16.07
N MET A 140 -5.82 5.81 -15.74
CA MET A 140 -6.65 5.57 -14.58
C MET A 140 -7.38 4.22 -14.68
N GLU A 141 -7.88 3.86 -15.87
CA GLU A 141 -8.54 2.59 -16.15
C GLU A 141 -7.59 1.40 -16.00
N LYS A 142 -6.36 1.53 -16.53
CA LYS A 142 -5.36 0.46 -16.44
C LYS A 142 -4.98 0.22 -14.98
N THR A 143 -4.78 1.30 -14.24
CA THR A 143 -4.43 1.25 -12.83
C THR A 143 -5.55 0.65 -11.97
N ALA A 144 -6.79 1.08 -12.20
CA ALA A 144 -7.97 0.55 -11.52
C ALA A 144 -8.12 -0.96 -11.75
N SER A 145 -7.93 -1.40 -13.00
CA SER A 145 -7.96 -2.81 -13.38
C SER A 145 -6.85 -3.63 -12.71
N LEU A 146 -5.61 -3.12 -12.69
CA LEU A 146 -4.47 -3.82 -12.10
C LEU A 146 -4.60 -4.04 -10.58
N LEU A 147 -5.24 -3.08 -9.89
CA LEU A 147 -5.36 -3.08 -8.43
C LEU A 147 -6.72 -3.56 -7.92
N GLY A 148 -7.67 -3.83 -8.82
CA GLY A 148 -9.01 -4.28 -8.48
C GLY A 148 -9.80 -3.21 -7.69
N VAL A 149 -9.59 -1.93 -8.02
CA VAL A 149 -10.33 -0.81 -7.41
C VAL A 149 -11.33 -0.23 -8.41
N SER A 150 -12.39 0.40 -7.93
CA SER A 150 -13.34 1.06 -8.83
C SER A 150 -12.74 2.33 -9.42
N LEU A 151 -13.10 2.66 -10.66
CA LEU A 151 -12.69 3.90 -11.30
C LEU A 151 -13.18 5.12 -10.50
N PHE A 152 -14.36 5.01 -9.90
CA PHE A 152 -14.94 6.03 -9.03
C PHE A 152 -14.07 6.26 -7.78
N ASP A 153 -13.72 5.20 -7.04
CA ASP A 153 -12.86 5.32 -5.84
C ASP A 153 -11.51 5.96 -6.17
N LEU A 154 -10.92 5.58 -7.31
CA LEU A 154 -9.65 6.13 -7.77
C LEU A 154 -9.77 7.61 -8.15
N ALA A 155 -10.80 7.97 -8.93
CA ALA A 155 -11.04 9.35 -9.34
C ALA A 155 -11.31 10.27 -8.13
N SER A 156 -12.14 9.83 -7.19
CA SER A 156 -12.42 10.56 -5.95
C SER A 156 -11.14 10.79 -5.14
N TYR A 157 -10.36 9.74 -4.92
CA TYR A 157 -9.14 9.83 -4.12
C TYR A 157 -8.05 10.69 -4.76
N ALA A 158 -7.84 10.57 -6.08
CA ALA A 158 -6.88 11.39 -6.81
C ALA A 158 -7.32 12.87 -6.83
N GLY A 159 -8.61 13.14 -7.00
CA GLY A 159 -9.18 14.49 -6.95
C GLY A 159 -9.02 15.18 -5.59
N GLU A 160 -9.14 14.44 -4.49
CA GLU A 160 -8.87 14.97 -3.14
C GLU A 160 -7.40 15.36 -2.94
N ARG A 161 -6.47 14.64 -3.57
CA ARG A 161 -5.01 14.90 -3.48
C ARG A 161 -4.52 16.06 -4.33
N GLY A 162 -5.20 16.37 -5.44
CA GLY A 162 -4.86 17.49 -6.33
C GLY A 162 -4.82 18.87 -5.65
N ASN A 163 -5.37 18.99 -4.44
CA ASN A 163 -5.42 20.25 -3.68
C ASN A 163 -4.26 20.43 -2.68
N TYR A 164 -3.29 19.52 -2.58
CA TYR A 164 -2.26 19.56 -1.51
C TYR A 164 -0.80 19.71 -1.97
N GLU A 165 -0.51 19.68 -3.27
CA GLU A 165 0.84 19.93 -3.78
C GLU A 165 0.91 21.31 -4.45
N GLY A 166 0.96 22.38 -3.64
CA GLY A 166 1.35 23.70 -4.17
C GLY A 166 0.88 24.93 -3.40
N GLU A 167 -0.19 24.86 -2.61
CA GLU A 167 -0.68 26.05 -1.90
C GLU A 167 -0.06 26.16 -0.51
N THR A 168 1.00 26.97 -0.39
CA THR A 168 1.29 27.61 0.91
C THR A 168 -0.01 28.21 1.43
N PRO A 169 -0.46 27.89 2.66
CA PRO A 169 -1.70 28.43 3.18
C PRO A 169 -1.62 29.96 3.15
N VAL A 170 -2.39 30.56 2.25
CA VAL A 170 -2.45 32.01 2.06
C VAL A 170 -2.73 32.64 3.42
N ASN A 171 -1.88 33.55 3.89
CA ASN A 171 -2.09 34.12 5.22
C ASN A 171 -3.38 34.96 5.22
N VAL A 172 -3.99 35.16 6.39
CA VAL A 172 -5.28 35.85 6.53
C VAL A 172 -5.27 37.25 5.86
N LYS A 173 -4.13 37.95 5.90
CA LYS A 173 -3.96 39.27 5.28
C LYS A 173 -4.06 39.23 3.75
N GLN A 174 -3.49 38.20 3.13
CA GLN A 174 -3.61 37.98 1.69
C GLN A 174 -5.05 37.61 1.28
N ARG A 175 -5.77 36.84 2.11
CA ARG A 175 -7.18 36.50 1.86
C ARG A 175 -8.10 37.73 1.91
N ILE A 176 -7.89 38.61 2.89
CA ILE A 176 -8.66 39.87 3.00
C ILE A 176 -8.39 40.76 1.79
N LYS A 177 -7.13 40.86 1.34
CA LYS A 177 -6.78 41.64 0.15
C LYS A 177 -7.46 41.09 -1.11
N MET A 178 -7.42 39.78 -1.34
CA MET A 178 -8.10 39.13 -2.47
C MET A 178 -9.60 39.40 -2.45
N ALA A 179 -10.24 39.36 -1.28
CA ALA A 179 -11.65 39.68 -1.15
C ALA A 179 -11.95 41.15 -1.47
N MET A 180 -11.11 42.08 -0.98
CA MET A 180 -11.26 43.51 -1.29
C MET A 180 -11.12 43.79 -2.79
N ASP A 181 -10.12 43.19 -3.45
CA ASP A 181 -9.88 43.36 -4.89
C ASP A 181 -11.03 42.79 -5.75
N LEU A 182 -11.79 41.82 -5.24
CA LEU A 182 -12.96 41.21 -5.92
C LEU A 182 -14.24 42.05 -5.85
N PHE A 183 -14.35 42.92 -4.84
CA PHE A 183 -15.52 43.77 -4.59
C PHE A 183 -15.22 45.26 -4.79
N SER A 184 -14.09 45.57 -5.43
CA SER A 184 -13.71 46.91 -5.92
C SER A 184 -14.10 47.07 -7.38
#